data_AF-A0A1I0TQY6-F1
#
_entry.id   AF-A0A1I0TQY6-F1
#
_cell.length_a   1.000
_cell.length_b   1.000
_cell.length_c   1.000
_cell.angle_alpha   90.00
_cell.angle_beta   90.00
_cell.angle_gamma   90.00
#
_symmetry.space_group_name_H-M   'P 1'
#
loop_
_entity.id
_entity.type
_entity.pdbx_description
1 polymer ?
#
loop_
_entity_poly.entity_id
_entity_poly.type
_entity_poly.pdbx_seq_one_letter_code
_entity_poly.pdbx_strand_id
1 'polypeptide(L)'
;MKHLIILLLVLTACNNSKQQNFELKPLNPDVQQFKSGTNNNRIDYFYIRGNFFYKKSTYALLGDKVNRKINSAILPDYDFYSVYVYRDLDLPNKKDGGGINTFDGQNKNLVAYIRYKRGHMDIFYIINNGNVVYNLISGKEMDFEFDQ
;
A
#
# COMPACT_ATOMS: atom_id res chain seq x y z
N MET A 1 65.18 -10.07 4.94
CA MET A 1 63.79 -10.53 4.70
C MET A 1 62.87 -9.33 4.88
N LYS A 2 62.26 -8.82 3.80
CA LYS A 2 61.37 -7.65 3.84
C LYS A 2 59.93 -8.14 3.93
N HIS A 3 59.28 -7.90 5.07
CA HIS A 3 57.86 -8.21 5.25
C HIS A 3 57.01 -7.12 4.58
N LEU A 4 56.27 -7.50 3.55
CA LEU A 4 55.29 -6.65 2.89
C LEU A 4 53.95 -6.82 3.63
N ILE A 5 53.60 -5.85 4.46
CA ILE A 5 52.28 -5.77 5.11
C ILE A 5 51.32 -5.13 4.11
N ILE A 6 50.46 -5.95 3.50
CA ILE A 6 49.36 -5.47 2.66
C ILE A 6 48.23 -5.06 3.61
N LEU A 7 48.07 -3.75 3.80
CA LEU A 7 46.97 -3.18 4.57
C LEU A 7 45.69 -3.26 3.73
N LEU A 8 44.80 -4.19 4.06
CA LEU A 8 43.50 -4.34 3.42
C LEU A 8 42.59 -3.19 3.88
N LEU A 9 42.51 -2.12 3.10
CA LEU A 9 41.53 -1.06 3.26
C LEU A 9 40.14 -1.61 2.88
N VAL A 10 39.42 -2.13 3.89
CA VAL A 10 37.99 -2.44 3.76
C VAL A 10 37.26 -1.10 3.67
N LEU A 11 37.03 -0.64 2.44
CA LEU A 11 36.05 0.41 2.16
C LEU A 11 34.68 -0.17 2.49
N THR A 12 34.26 -0.03 3.74
CA THR A 12 32.84 -0.11 4.09
C THR A 12 32.17 1.08 3.43
N ALA A 13 31.73 0.88 2.18
CA ALA A 13 30.74 1.76 1.59
C ALA A 13 29.53 1.69 2.52
N CYS A 14 29.39 2.69 3.39
CA CYS A 14 28.13 3.00 4.03
C CYS A 14 27.18 3.33 2.88
N ASN A 15 26.53 2.28 2.35
CA ASN A 15 25.31 2.43 1.58
C ASN A 15 24.32 3.05 2.55
N ASN A 16 24.30 4.39 2.57
CA ASN A 16 23.16 5.17 3.00
C ASN A 16 22.01 4.88 2.02
N SER A 17 21.56 3.62 1.95
CA SER A 17 20.26 3.31 1.39
C SER A 17 19.30 4.08 2.27
N LYS A 18 18.80 5.22 1.78
CA LYS A 18 17.74 5.99 2.45
C LYS A 18 16.70 4.97 2.90
N GLN A 19 16.65 4.75 4.21
CA GLN A 19 15.83 3.70 4.77
C GLN A 19 14.41 4.00 4.33
N GLN A 20 13.78 3.01 3.70
CA GLN A 20 12.44 3.17 3.23
C GLN A 20 11.52 3.32 4.45
N ASN A 21 11.13 4.56 4.71
CA ASN A 21 10.37 4.92 5.90
C ASN A 21 9.07 5.60 5.45
N PHE A 22 8.01 4.79 5.38
CA PHE A 22 6.66 5.30 5.27
C PHE A 22 5.76 4.62 6.29
N GLU A 23 4.78 5.37 6.75
CA GLU A 23 3.72 4.91 7.64
C GLU A 23 2.42 4.75 6.87
N LEU A 24 1.66 3.72 7.24
CA LEU A 24 0.29 3.53 6.75
C LEU A 24 -0.66 3.96 7.86
N LYS A 25 -1.47 4.98 7.59
CA LYS A 25 -2.42 5.56 8.55
C LYS A 25 -3.85 5.42 8.04
N PRO A 26 -4.83 5.12 8.91
CA PRO A 26 -6.22 5.11 8.51
C PRO A 26 -6.65 6.53 8.11
N LEU A 27 -7.45 6.63 7.05
CA LEU A 27 -7.96 7.90 6.54
C LEU A 27 -9.14 8.42 7.38
N ASN A 28 -9.95 7.50 7.90
CA ASN A 28 -11.05 7.77 8.82
C ASN A 28 -11.04 6.66 9.90
N PRO A 29 -11.32 6.96 11.19
CA PRO A 29 -11.65 5.93 12.18
C PRO A 29 -12.86 5.07 11.79
N ASP A 30 -13.79 5.59 10.98
CA ASP A 30 -15.00 4.89 10.59
C ASP A 30 -14.72 3.89 9.47
N VAL A 31 -14.99 2.62 9.78
CA VAL A 31 -14.93 1.49 8.86
C VAL A 31 -16.20 1.46 8.02
N GLN A 32 -16.08 1.36 6.69
CA GLN A 32 -17.27 1.17 5.85
C GLN A 32 -17.64 -0.29 5.76
N GLN A 33 -18.87 -0.60 6.16
CA GLN A 33 -19.45 -1.93 6.01
C GLN A 33 -20.83 -1.79 5.37
N PHE A 34 -21.12 -2.62 4.37
CA PHE A 34 -22.40 -2.57 3.68
C PHE A 34 -22.75 -3.90 3.04
N LYS A 35 -24.05 -4.12 2.85
CA LYS A 35 -24.57 -5.27 2.10
C LYS A 35 -24.85 -4.88 0.66
N SER A 36 -24.46 -5.75 -0.27
CA SER A 36 -24.83 -5.66 -1.68
C SER A 36 -25.38 -7.02 -2.11
N GLY A 37 -26.71 -7.10 -2.26
CA GLY A 37 -27.41 -8.37 -2.32
C GLY A 37 -27.19 -9.19 -1.04
N THR A 38 -26.73 -10.42 -1.19
CA THR A 38 -26.36 -11.32 -0.07
C THR A 38 -24.96 -11.09 0.47
N ASN A 39 -24.12 -10.32 -0.25
CA ASN A 39 -22.71 -10.19 0.08
C ASN A 39 -22.51 -9.17 1.19
N ASN A 40 -21.72 -9.53 2.20
CA ASN A 40 -21.23 -8.59 3.20
C ASN A 40 -19.90 -7.99 2.76
N ASN A 41 -19.82 -6.67 2.69
CA ASN A 41 -18.65 -5.96 2.16
C ASN A 41 -18.07 -5.03 3.19
N ARG A 42 -16.75 -4.86 3.14
CA ARG A 42 -16.01 -3.86 3.90
C ARG A 42 -15.09 -3.07 3.00
N ILE A 43 -14.92 -1.78 3.29
CA ILE A 43 -13.89 -0.96 2.67
C ILE A 43 -13.13 -0.18 3.73
N ASP A 44 -11.80 -0.30 3.70
CA ASP A 44 -10.92 0.53 4.49
C ASP A 44 -10.07 1.43 3.61
N TYR A 45 -9.88 2.66 4.07
CA TYR A 45 -9.11 3.69 3.38
C TYR A 45 -7.89 4.04 4.22
N PHE A 46 -6.72 4.06 3.61
CA PHE A 46 -5.47 4.44 4.24
C PHE A 46 -4.74 5.49 3.41
N TYR A 47 -3.82 6.21 4.07
CA TYR A 47 -2.83 7.03 3.39
C TYR A 47 -1.41 6.64 3.77
N ILE A 48 -0.49 6.83 2.83
CA ILE A 48 0.95 6.66 3.00
C ILE A 48 1.58 8.01 3.37
N ARG A 49 2.10 8.11 4.59
CA ARG A 49 2.88 9.25 5.06
C ARG A 49 4.38 8.96 4.99
N GLY A 50 5.14 9.84 4.35
CA GLY A 50 6.58 9.67 4.12
C GLY A 50 6.90 9.22 2.69
N ASN A 51 8.08 8.62 2.51
CA ASN A 51 8.62 8.37 1.17
C ASN A 51 8.15 7.02 0.62
N PHE A 52 7.26 7.06 -0.37
CA PHE A 52 6.88 5.90 -1.17
C PHE A 52 7.58 5.94 -2.53
N PHE A 53 8.29 4.86 -2.87
CA PHE A 53 9.00 4.72 -4.14
C PHE A 53 8.39 3.58 -4.96
N TYR A 54 8.12 3.81 -6.24
CA TYR A 54 7.62 2.76 -7.13
C TYR A 54 8.71 1.75 -7.50
N LYS A 55 8.95 0.77 -6.63
CA LYS A 55 9.88 -0.35 -6.81
C LYS A 55 9.40 -1.59 -6.07
N LYS A 56 9.78 -2.78 -6.54
CA LYS A 56 9.30 -4.07 -6.00
C LYS A 56 9.48 -4.23 -4.48
N SER A 57 10.62 -3.80 -3.92
CA SER A 57 10.86 -3.85 -2.47
C SER A 57 9.86 -3.02 -1.66
N THR A 58 9.41 -1.88 -2.21
CA THR A 58 8.38 -1.04 -1.61
C THR A 58 7.03 -1.71 -1.61
N TYR A 59 6.68 -2.39 -2.70
CA TYR A 59 5.39 -3.03 -2.88
C TYR A 59 5.21 -4.17 -1.87
N ALA A 60 6.26 -4.98 -1.68
CA ALA A 60 6.30 -6.01 -0.64
C ALA A 60 6.14 -5.40 0.77
N LEU A 61 6.88 -4.33 1.08
CA LEU A 61 6.77 -3.64 2.37
C LEU A 61 5.37 -3.05 2.61
N LEU A 62 4.71 -2.53 1.56
CA LEU A 62 3.32 -2.07 1.65
C LEU A 62 2.39 -3.23 1.98
N GLY A 63 2.55 -4.35 1.28
CA GLY A 63 1.76 -5.56 1.55
C GLY A 63 1.89 -6.05 2.98
N ASP A 64 3.10 -6.10 3.52
CA ASP A 64 3.32 -6.47 4.92
C ASP A 64 2.62 -5.52 5.90
N LYS A 65 2.67 -4.21 5.64
CA LYS A 65 1.99 -3.20 6.49
C LYS A 65 0.47 -3.33 6.43
N VAL A 66 -0.08 -3.55 5.24
CA VAL A 66 -1.52 -3.78 5.01
C VAL A 66 -1.96 -5.06 5.71
N ASN A 67 -1.26 -6.18 5.49
CA ASN A 67 -1.57 -7.47 6.13
C ASN A 67 -1.56 -7.39 7.66
N ARG A 68 -0.59 -6.68 8.26
CA ARG A 68 -0.56 -6.49 9.73
C ARG A 68 -1.77 -5.71 10.26
N LYS A 69 -2.21 -4.67 9.54
CA LYS A 69 -3.41 -3.88 9.90
C LYS A 69 -4.68 -4.70 9.76
N ILE A 70 -4.77 -5.47 8.69
CA ILE A 70 -5.93 -6.29 8.37
C ILE A 70 -6.01 -7.50 9.30
N ASN A 71 -4.93 -8.22 9.57
CA ASN A 71 -4.96 -9.37 10.49
C ASN A 71 -5.38 -8.99 11.91
N SER A 72 -5.19 -7.73 12.32
CA SER A 72 -5.73 -7.22 13.59
C SER A 72 -7.24 -6.93 13.55
N ALA A 73 -7.84 -6.85 12.37
CA ALA A 73 -9.27 -6.71 12.13
C ALA A 73 -9.83 -8.08 11.68
N ILE A 74 -10.45 -8.82 12.59
CA ILE A 74 -10.99 -10.18 12.35
C ILE A 74 -11.78 -10.23 11.03
N LEU A 75 -11.27 -10.98 10.05
CA LEU A 75 -11.69 -11.01 8.64
C LEU A 75 -12.85 -11.93 8.20
N PRO A 76 -13.26 -12.99 8.93
CA PRO A 76 -13.98 -14.12 8.33
C PRO A 76 -15.43 -13.80 7.89
N ASP A 77 -15.97 -12.62 8.20
CA ASP A 77 -17.38 -12.32 7.99
C ASP A 77 -17.68 -11.55 6.68
N TYR A 78 -16.67 -11.20 5.88
CA TYR A 78 -16.87 -10.44 4.63
C TYR A 78 -16.64 -11.30 3.39
N ASP A 79 -17.62 -11.24 2.47
CA ASP A 79 -17.46 -11.79 1.13
C ASP A 79 -16.39 -11.01 0.36
N PHE A 80 -16.38 -9.69 0.50
CA PHE A 80 -15.36 -8.81 -0.06
C PHE A 80 -14.88 -7.79 0.96
N TYR A 81 -13.57 -7.66 1.08
CA TYR A 81 -12.93 -6.59 1.83
C TYR A 81 -11.91 -5.90 0.94
N SER A 82 -12.23 -4.65 0.57
CA SER A 82 -11.40 -3.81 -0.26
C SER A 82 -10.59 -2.83 0.60
N VAL A 83 -9.35 -2.59 0.19
CA VAL A 83 -8.47 -1.61 0.82
C VAL A 83 -7.90 -0.67 -0.23
N TYR A 84 -8.15 0.62 -0.04
CA TYR A 84 -7.66 1.69 -0.88
C TYR A 84 -6.56 2.45 -0.15
N VAL A 85 -5.40 2.58 -0.78
CA VAL A 85 -4.24 3.25 -0.19
C VAL A 85 -3.87 4.45 -1.04
N TYR A 86 -3.96 5.65 -0.47
CA TYR A 86 -3.67 6.92 -1.13
C TYR A 86 -2.31 7.50 -0.71
N ARG A 87 -1.79 8.45 -1.48
CA ARG A 87 -0.63 9.26 -1.09
C ARG A 87 -1.07 10.43 -0.19
N ASP A 88 -0.29 10.74 0.86
CA ASP A 88 -0.59 11.81 1.84
C ASP A 88 -0.56 13.25 1.26
N LEU A 89 0.03 13.48 0.09
CA LEU A 89 0.43 14.83 -0.32
C LEU A 89 -0.66 15.72 -0.94
N ASP A 90 -1.82 15.19 -1.32
CA ASP A 90 -2.81 15.95 -2.10
C ASP A 90 -4.23 15.91 -1.53
N LEU A 91 -4.38 15.70 -0.22
CA LEU A 91 -5.71 15.70 0.42
C LEU A 91 -6.01 17.11 0.98
N PRO A 92 -6.94 17.88 0.40
CA PRO A 92 -7.16 19.29 0.74
C PRO A 92 -7.66 19.54 2.18
N ASN A 93 -8.15 18.51 2.88
CA ASN A 93 -8.62 18.61 4.26
C ASN A 93 -7.82 17.68 5.18
N LYS A 94 -6.61 18.10 5.59
CA LYS A 94 -5.82 17.37 6.60
C LYS A 94 -6.31 17.57 8.04
N LYS A 95 -7.26 18.49 8.29
CA LYS A 95 -7.66 18.88 9.65
C LYS A 95 -8.90 18.16 10.19
N ASP A 96 -9.83 17.78 9.33
CA ASP A 96 -11.06 17.14 9.76
C ASP A 96 -11.34 16.00 8.81
N GLY A 97 -11.57 14.81 9.33
CA GLY A 97 -11.83 13.58 8.58
C GLY A 97 -12.81 13.80 7.43
N GLY A 98 -12.27 14.19 6.29
CA GLY A 98 -13.04 14.40 5.07
C GLY A 98 -13.76 13.10 4.81
N GLY A 99 -15.09 13.15 4.82
CA GLY A 99 -15.90 11.97 4.66
C GLY A 99 -15.48 11.19 3.41
N ILE A 100 -15.77 9.91 3.42
CA ILE A 100 -15.52 8.91 2.38
C ILE A 100 -15.68 9.44 0.94
N ASN A 101 -16.69 10.27 0.70
CA ASN A 101 -17.00 10.92 -0.59
C ASN A 101 -15.88 11.84 -1.12
N THR A 102 -14.89 12.16 -0.30
CA THR A 102 -13.74 12.99 -0.69
C THR A 102 -12.74 12.20 -1.52
N PHE A 103 -12.75 10.86 -1.47
CA PHE A 103 -11.70 10.01 -2.05
C PHE A 103 -12.20 9.05 -3.14
N ASP A 104 -13.52 8.89 -3.22
CA ASP A 104 -14.17 8.16 -4.31
C ASP A 104 -13.84 8.83 -5.66
N GLY A 105 -13.40 8.04 -6.65
CA GLY A 105 -12.99 8.56 -7.96
C GLY A 105 -11.63 9.29 -8.05
N GLN A 106 -10.85 9.43 -6.96
CA GLN A 106 -9.51 10.05 -7.02
C GLN A 106 -8.39 9.07 -7.44
N ASN A 107 -8.57 8.35 -8.55
CA ASN A 107 -7.64 7.29 -9.01
C ASN A 107 -6.20 7.80 -9.25
N LYS A 108 -6.02 9.09 -9.55
CA LYS A 108 -4.69 9.70 -9.72
C LYS A 108 -3.83 9.66 -8.45
N ASN A 109 -4.48 9.73 -7.28
CA ASN A 109 -3.83 9.76 -5.97
C ASN A 109 -3.74 8.37 -5.32
N LEU A 110 -4.37 7.36 -5.94
CA LEU A 110 -4.38 6.00 -5.47
C LEU A 110 -3.02 5.35 -5.75
N VAL A 111 -2.44 4.75 -4.72
CA VAL A 111 -1.14 4.06 -4.74
C VAL A 111 -1.33 2.55 -4.81
N ALA A 112 -2.35 2.02 -4.14
CA ALA A 112 -2.68 0.61 -4.22
C ALA A 112 -4.15 0.33 -4.00
N TYR A 113 -4.62 -0.73 -4.65
CA TYR A 113 -5.90 -1.37 -4.39
C TYR A 113 -5.66 -2.84 -4.04
N ILE A 114 -6.18 -3.25 -2.88
CA ILE A 114 -6.11 -4.63 -2.40
C ILE A 114 -7.53 -5.13 -2.21
N ARG A 115 -7.81 -6.37 -2.58
CA ARG A 115 -9.08 -7.04 -2.29
C ARG A 115 -8.83 -8.40 -1.68
N TYR A 116 -9.63 -8.69 -0.65
CA TYR A 116 -9.81 -10.01 -0.10
C TYR A 116 -11.19 -10.49 -0.46
N LYS A 117 -11.26 -11.70 -1.02
CA LYS A 117 -12.50 -12.42 -1.25
C LYS A 117 -12.58 -13.57 -0.25
N ARG A 118 -13.57 -13.52 0.64
CA ARG A 118 -13.75 -14.51 1.71
C ARG A 118 -12.47 -14.76 2.51
N GLY A 119 -11.82 -13.67 2.94
CA GLY A 119 -10.57 -13.71 3.70
C GLY A 119 -9.30 -14.02 2.91
N HIS A 120 -9.38 -14.35 1.61
CA HIS A 120 -8.22 -14.60 0.78
C HIS A 120 -7.93 -13.43 -0.15
N MET A 121 -6.69 -12.93 -0.14
CA MET A 121 -6.29 -11.86 -1.03
C MET A 121 -6.32 -12.34 -2.49
N ASP A 122 -7.15 -11.70 -3.32
CA ASP A 122 -7.32 -12.05 -4.74
C ASP A 122 -6.92 -10.92 -5.69
N ILE A 123 -6.79 -9.68 -5.18
CA ILE A 123 -6.22 -8.54 -5.90
C ILE A 123 -5.20 -7.83 -5.03
N PHE A 124 -4.05 -7.50 -5.63
CA PHE A 124 -3.14 -6.50 -5.09
C PHE A 124 -2.47 -5.74 -6.24
N TYR A 125 -3.06 -4.60 -6.57
CA TYR A 125 -2.55 -3.70 -7.59
C TYR A 125 -1.77 -2.56 -6.98
N ILE A 126 -0.61 -2.28 -7.58
CA ILE A 126 0.09 -1.01 -7.42
C ILE A 126 -0.38 -0.10 -8.54
N ILE A 127 -0.77 1.11 -8.16
CA ILE A 127 -1.37 2.10 -9.04
C ILE A 127 -0.47 3.32 -9.04
N ASN A 128 -0.23 3.88 -10.22
CA ASN A 128 0.49 5.13 -10.38
C ASN A 128 -0.25 6.00 -11.38
N ASN A 129 -0.68 7.19 -10.95
CA ASN A 129 -1.42 8.14 -11.77
C ASN A 129 -2.63 7.49 -12.47
N GLY A 130 -3.43 6.73 -11.72
CA GLY A 130 -4.64 6.06 -12.23
C GLY A 130 -4.41 4.77 -13.02
N ASN A 131 -3.16 4.36 -13.28
CA ASN A 131 -2.87 3.14 -14.03
C ASN A 131 -2.33 2.06 -13.11
N VAL A 132 -2.78 0.82 -13.28
CA VAL A 132 -2.21 -0.35 -12.63
C VAL A 132 -0.87 -0.66 -13.29
N VAL A 133 0.21 -0.51 -12.53
CA VAL A 133 1.58 -0.71 -13.01
C VAL A 133 2.20 -2.03 -12.56
N TYR A 134 1.62 -2.67 -11.53
CA TYR A 134 2.11 -3.94 -11.01
C TYR A 134 1.02 -4.71 -10.29
N ASN A 135 0.99 -6.03 -10.47
CA ASN A 135 0.19 -6.95 -9.67
C ASN A 135 1.12 -7.74 -8.75
N LEU A 136 1.00 -7.51 -7.44
CA LEU A 136 1.87 -8.14 -6.44
C LEU A 136 1.64 -9.65 -6.33
N ILE A 137 0.41 -10.13 -6.52
CA ILE A 137 0.07 -11.56 -6.40
C ILE A 137 0.72 -12.35 -7.53
N SER A 138 0.63 -11.85 -8.78
CA SER A 138 1.22 -12.52 -9.93
C SER A 138 2.71 -12.17 -10.14
N GLY A 139 3.20 -11.14 -9.46
CA GLY A 139 4.56 -10.64 -9.59
C GLY A 139 4.85 -9.93 -10.92
N LYS A 140 3.80 -9.55 -11.67
CA LYS A 140 3.90 -9.02 -13.04
C LYS A 140 3.69 -7.51 -13.11
N GLU A 141 4.42 -6.88 -14.02
CA GLU A 141 4.11 -5.52 -14.49
C GLU A 141 2.83 -5.56 -15.31
N MET A 142 2.08 -4.47 -15.23
CA MET A 142 0.79 -4.29 -15.87
C MET A 142 0.76 -2.89 -16.50
N ASP A 143 -0.14 -2.68 -17.46
CA ASP A 143 -0.36 -1.37 -18.07
C ASP A 143 -1.82 -1.25 -18.50
N PHE A 144 -2.67 -0.86 -17.56
CA PHE A 144 -4.09 -0.58 -17.82
C PHE A 144 -4.66 0.41 -16.81
N GLU A 145 -5.69 1.13 -17.21
CA GLU A 145 -6.39 2.08 -16.34
C GLU A 145 -7.11 1.35 -15.21
N PHE A 146 -6.94 1.84 -13.98
CA PHE A 146 -7.71 1.35 -12.85
C PHE A 146 -9.12 1.93 -12.89
N ASP A 147 -10.10 1.03 -13.02
CA ASP A 147 -11.53 1.35 -12.95
C ASP A 147 -12.10 0.82 -11.62
N GLN A 148 -12.97 1.62 -10.98
CA GLN A 148 -13.48 1.37 -9.62
C GLN A 148 -14.79 0.56 -9.63
#